data_AF-A0A2V7A9F2-F1
#
_entry.id   AF-A0A2V7A9F2-F1
#
_cell.length_a   1.000
_cell.length_b   1.000
_cell.length_c   1.000
_cell.angle_alpha   90.00
_cell.angle_beta   90.00
_cell.angle_gamma   90.00
#
_symmetry.space_group_name_H-M   'P 1'
#
loop_
_entity.id
_entity.type
_entity.pdbx_description
1 polymer ?
#
loop_
_entity_poly.entity_id
_entity_poly.type
_entity_poly.pdbx_seq_one_letter_code
_entity_poly.pdbx_strand_id
1 'polypeptide(L)'
;MRALAVVVLAVPLACQATATSQPRARPILLMVTYSGAYQHEVVRREPPDRPSIAERTVVELGQRSGAFDVSRLCTSDELARLTVEALAGSRAVLFFTTGSLPLRPDVRRALFDFVKR
;
A
#
# COMPACT_ATOMS: atom_id res chain seq x y z
N MET A 1 2.52 -54.97 56.16
CA MET A 1 2.14 -53.60 55.76
C MET A 1 2.95 -53.23 54.53
N ARG A 2 2.30 -53.04 53.37
CA ARG A 2 2.97 -52.63 52.11
C ARG A 2 2.53 -51.21 51.79
N ALA A 3 3.46 -50.26 51.84
CA ALA A 3 3.20 -48.88 51.45
C ALA A 3 3.18 -48.78 49.92
N LEU A 4 2.05 -48.34 49.34
CA LEU A 4 1.96 -47.98 47.93
C LEU A 4 2.55 -46.57 47.76
N ALA A 5 3.62 -46.45 46.97
CA ALA A 5 4.13 -45.15 46.54
C ALA A 5 3.29 -44.66 45.34
N VAL A 6 2.56 -43.57 45.52
CA VAL A 6 1.85 -42.87 44.43
C VAL A 6 2.84 -41.90 43.78
N VAL A 7 3.22 -42.19 42.54
CA VAL A 7 4.01 -41.28 41.71
C VAL A 7 3.05 -40.33 41.01
N VAL A 8 3.02 -39.06 41.43
CA VAL A 8 2.28 -37.99 40.75
C VAL A 8 3.13 -37.52 39.57
N LEU A 9 2.68 -37.84 38.35
CA LEU A 9 3.31 -37.39 37.11
C LEU A 9 2.87 -35.94 36.84
N ALA A 10 3.73 -34.97 37.15
CA ALA A 10 3.50 -33.57 36.81
C ALA A 10 3.62 -33.39 35.29
N VAL A 11 2.48 -33.18 34.62
CA VAL A 11 2.44 -32.81 33.20
C VAL A 11 2.90 -31.36 33.07
N PRO A 12 4.01 -31.07 32.37
CA PRO A 12 4.38 -29.69 32.14
C PRO A 12 3.39 -29.11 31.12
N LEU A 13 2.59 -28.13 31.55
CA LEU A 13 1.88 -27.24 30.65
C LEU A 13 2.93 -26.50 29.81
N ALA A 14 3.27 -27.05 28.65
CA ALA A 14 4.01 -26.33 27.64
C ALA A 14 3.13 -25.18 27.17
N CYS A 15 3.42 -23.97 27.65
CA CYS A 15 2.91 -22.72 27.10
C CYS A 15 3.24 -22.71 25.61
N GLN A 16 2.29 -23.11 24.77
CA GLN A 16 2.37 -22.86 23.35
C GLN A 16 2.21 -21.35 23.18
N ALA A 17 3.33 -20.65 23.10
CA ALA A 17 3.37 -19.29 22.63
C ALA A 17 2.73 -19.30 21.24
N THR A 18 1.48 -18.83 21.15
CA THR A 18 0.87 -18.51 19.88
C THR A 18 1.74 -17.41 19.28
N ALA A 19 2.59 -17.78 18.33
CA ALA A 19 3.32 -16.81 17.53
C ALA A 19 2.27 -15.97 16.80
N THR A 20 1.95 -14.79 17.36
CA THR A 20 1.21 -13.76 16.66
C THR A 20 2.05 -13.39 15.46
N SER A 21 1.71 -13.92 14.28
CA SER A 21 2.35 -13.48 13.05
C SER A 21 2.09 -11.99 12.94
N GLN A 22 3.12 -11.17 13.15
CA GLN A 22 3.01 -9.74 12.89
C GLN A 22 2.52 -9.59 11.44
N PRO A 23 1.47 -8.80 11.19
CA PRO A 23 0.99 -8.59 9.84
C PRO A 23 2.16 -8.11 8.98
N ARG A 24 2.52 -8.89 7.94
CA ARG A 24 3.56 -8.49 7.01
C ARG A 24 3.13 -7.17 6.37
N ALA A 25 4.03 -6.18 6.35
CA ALA A 25 3.76 -4.91 5.69
C ALA A 25 3.31 -5.16 4.25
N ARG A 26 2.15 -4.60 3.88
CA ARG A 26 1.58 -4.78 2.55
C ARG A 26 2.38 -3.96 1.53
N PRO A 27 2.53 -4.45 0.28
CA PRO A 27 3.17 -3.67 -0.77
C PRO A 27 2.40 -2.36 -1.04
N ILE A 28 3.12 -1.31 -1.44
CA ILE A 28 2.52 -0.01 -1.78
C ILE A 28 2.17 0.06 -3.27
N LEU A 29 0.95 0.47 -3.59
CA LEU A 29 0.51 0.92 -4.91
C LEU A 29 0.54 2.45 -4.94
N LEU A 30 1.35 3.03 -5.82
CA LEU A 30 1.37 4.48 -6.05
C LEU A 30 0.32 4.86 -7.09
N MET A 31 -0.77 5.49 -6.68
CA MET A 31 -1.87 5.91 -7.56
C MET A 31 -1.75 7.38 -7.93
N VAL A 32 -1.83 7.69 -9.23
CA VAL A 32 -1.76 9.03 -9.79
C VAL A 32 -3.10 9.40 -10.42
N THR A 33 -3.78 10.41 -9.85
CA THR A 33 -5.06 10.94 -10.37
C THR A 33 -4.99 12.38 -10.85
N TYR A 34 -3.91 13.12 -10.54
CA TYR A 34 -3.69 14.45 -11.12
C TYR A 34 -3.64 14.35 -12.64
N SER A 35 -4.45 15.13 -13.35
CA SER A 35 -4.45 15.23 -14.81
C SER A 35 -3.91 16.59 -15.23
N GLY A 36 -2.94 16.59 -16.15
CA GLY A 36 -2.38 17.81 -16.75
C GLY A 36 -3.22 18.37 -17.90
N ALA A 37 -4.37 17.76 -18.16
CA ALA A 37 -5.35 18.14 -19.17
C ALA A 37 -6.78 17.95 -18.62
N TYR A 38 -7.72 17.50 -19.45
CA TYR A 38 -9.11 17.27 -19.03
C TYR A 38 -9.20 16.26 -17.87
N GLN A 39 -9.80 16.69 -16.77
CA GLN A 39 -10.02 15.85 -15.60
C GLN A 39 -11.42 15.24 -15.64
N HIS A 40 -11.50 13.90 -15.73
CA HIS A 40 -12.77 13.18 -15.70
C HIS A 40 -13.41 13.24 -14.31
N GLU A 41 -14.75 13.19 -14.26
CA GLU A 41 -15.53 13.26 -13.01
C GLU A 41 -15.09 12.22 -11.98
N VAL A 42 -14.77 11.00 -12.42
CA VAL A 42 -14.37 9.88 -11.54
C VAL A 42 -13.05 10.11 -10.79
N VAL A 43 -12.20 11.02 -11.28
CA VAL A 43 -10.93 11.41 -10.62
C VAL A 43 -10.99 12.82 -10.03
N ARG A 44 -12.15 13.48 -10.11
CA ARG A 44 -12.36 14.81 -9.53
C ARG A 44 -12.72 14.68 -8.05
N ARG A 45 -12.12 15.54 -7.23
CA ARG A 45 -12.39 15.60 -5.79
C ARG A 45 -13.39 16.73 -5.52
N GLU A 46 -14.64 16.35 -5.27
CA GLU A 46 -15.70 17.27 -4.92
C GLU A 46 -16.46 16.77 -3.68
N PRO A 47 -16.33 17.45 -2.52
CA PRO A 47 -15.43 18.57 -2.24
C PRO A 47 -13.93 18.19 -2.23
N PRO A 48 -12.99 19.15 -2.33
CA PRO A 48 -11.55 18.88 -2.52
C PRO A 48 -10.87 18.08 -1.40
N ASP A 49 -11.45 18.11 -0.20
CA ASP A 49 -11.01 17.39 1.01
C ASP A 49 -11.40 15.91 1.00
N ARG A 50 -12.25 15.47 0.06
CA ARG A 50 -12.67 14.08 -0.06
C ARG A 50 -11.97 13.37 -1.21
N PRO A 51 -11.63 12.08 -1.05
CA PRO A 51 -11.07 11.31 -2.15
C PRO A 51 -12.09 11.17 -3.28
N SER A 52 -11.60 11.19 -4.52
CA SER A 52 -12.43 10.95 -5.71
C SER A 52 -12.98 9.51 -5.73
N ILE A 53 -13.95 9.24 -6.60
CA ILE A 53 -14.53 7.90 -6.76
C ILE A 53 -13.43 6.87 -7.03
N ALA A 54 -12.54 7.16 -7.98
CA ALA A 54 -11.44 6.27 -8.33
C ALA A 54 -10.50 5.99 -7.14
N GLU A 55 -10.13 7.03 -6.38
CA GLU A 55 -9.26 6.88 -5.22
C GLU A 55 -9.90 6.02 -4.13
N ARG A 56 -11.19 6.24 -3.84
CA ARG A 56 -11.93 5.43 -2.86
C ARG A 56 -11.98 3.97 -3.30
N THR A 57 -12.33 3.72 -4.56
CA THR A 57 -12.46 2.36 -5.10
C THR A 57 -11.15 1.58 -4.98
N VAL A 58 -10.00 2.20 -5.29
CA VAL A 58 -8.70 1.51 -5.23
C VAL A 58 -8.27 1.27 -3.78
N VAL A 59 -8.52 2.21 -2.88
CA VAL A 59 -8.28 2.02 -1.43
C VAL A 59 -9.14 0.88 -0.87
N GLU A 60 -10.44 0.90 -1.17
CA GLU A 60 -11.38 -0.15 -0.75
C GLU A 60 -10.99 -1.51 -1.32
N LEU A 61 -10.50 -1.58 -2.56
CA LEU A 61 -9.98 -2.80 -3.17
C LEU A 61 -8.76 -3.35 -2.41
N GLY A 62 -7.78 -2.51 -2.09
CA GLY A 62 -6.61 -2.91 -1.30
C GLY A 62 -6.97 -3.41 0.10
N GLN A 63 -7.93 -2.74 0.75
CA GLN A 63 -8.45 -3.12 2.06
C GLN A 63 -9.19 -4.46 2.03
N ARG A 64 -10.14 -4.62 1.10
CA ARG A 64 -10.97 -5.83 0.99
C ARG A 64 -10.16 -7.07 0.56
N SER A 65 -9.17 -6.89 -0.29
CA SER A 65 -8.29 -7.98 -0.73
C SER A 65 -7.18 -8.30 0.26
N GLY A 66 -6.82 -7.35 1.14
CA GLY A 66 -5.63 -7.45 1.98
C GLY A 66 -4.31 -7.39 1.22
N ALA A 67 -4.33 -7.08 -0.09
CA ALA A 67 -3.18 -7.29 -0.96
C ALA A 67 -2.16 -6.14 -0.98
N PHE A 68 -2.60 -4.89 -0.77
CA PHE A 68 -1.74 -3.71 -0.89
C PHE A 68 -2.30 -2.52 -0.10
N ASP A 69 -1.43 -1.55 0.17
CA ASP A 69 -1.76 -0.21 0.64
C ASP A 69 -1.60 0.81 -0.51
N VAL A 70 -2.28 1.97 -0.44
CA VAL A 70 -2.29 2.96 -1.52
C VAL A 70 -1.65 4.28 -1.08
N SER A 71 -0.61 4.69 -1.79
CA SER A 71 -0.08 6.06 -1.75
C SER A 71 -0.67 6.85 -2.91
N ARG A 72 -1.13 8.08 -2.69
CA ARG A 72 -1.90 8.86 -3.68
C ARG A 72 -1.17 10.15 -4.06
N LEU A 73 -1.15 10.45 -5.36
CA LEU A 73 -0.63 11.69 -5.94
C LEU A 73 -1.77 12.34 -6.75
N CYS A 74 -2.38 13.36 -6.17
CA CYS A 74 -3.66 13.90 -6.63
C CYS A 74 -3.57 15.36 -7.08
N THR A 75 -2.45 16.03 -6.77
CA THR A 75 -2.17 17.42 -7.13
C THR A 75 -0.87 17.55 -7.91
N SER A 76 -0.75 18.62 -8.70
CA SER A 76 0.48 18.96 -9.42
C SER A 76 1.71 19.02 -8.49
N ASP A 77 1.52 19.63 -7.33
CA ASP A 77 2.54 19.82 -6.30
C ASP A 77 3.04 18.51 -5.69
N GLU A 78 2.15 17.55 -5.44
CA GLU A 78 2.53 16.22 -4.99
C GLU A 78 3.36 15.49 -6.04
N LEU A 79 2.98 15.57 -7.33
CA LEU A 79 3.76 14.97 -8.42
C LEU A 79 5.13 15.63 -8.59
N ALA A 80 5.19 16.96 -8.50
CA ALA A 80 6.44 17.70 -8.60
C ALA A 80 7.43 17.34 -7.48
N ARG A 81 6.92 16.91 -6.31
CA ARG A 81 7.69 16.45 -5.15
C ARG A 81 7.96 14.94 -5.12
N LEU A 82 7.41 14.14 -6.02
CA LEU A 82 7.67 12.69 -6.09
C LEU A 82 9.19 12.44 -6.15
N THR A 83 9.72 11.51 -5.35
CA THR A 83 11.15 11.17 -5.36
C THR A 83 11.40 9.80 -5.98
N VAL A 84 12.65 9.53 -6.37
CA VAL A 84 13.06 8.23 -6.92
C VAL A 84 12.93 7.14 -5.85
N GLU A 85 13.20 7.47 -4.59
CA GLU A 85 13.11 6.56 -3.45
C GLU A 85 11.66 6.16 -3.17
N ALA A 86 10.72 7.12 -3.22
CA ALA A 86 9.29 6.84 -3.07
C ALA A 86 8.76 5.92 -4.18
N LEU A 87 9.24 6.12 -5.41
CA LEU A 87 8.93 5.24 -6.54
C LEU A 87 9.53 3.83 -6.35
N ALA A 88 10.79 3.73 -5.91
CA ALA A 88 11.46 2.45 -5.67
C ALA A 88 10.83 1.63 -4.52
N GLY A 89 10.27 2.31 -3.51
CA GLY A 89 9.53 1.67 -2.42
C GLY A 89 8.13 1.18 -2.81
N SER A 90 7.65 1.53 -4.00
CA SER A 90 6.34 1.12 -4.50
C SER A 90 6.44 -0.19 -5.28
N ARG A 91 5.46 -1.08 -5.13
CA ARG A 91 5.39 -2.34 -5.87
C ARG A 91 4.77 -2.18 -7.26
N ALA A 92 3.93 -1.17 -7.43
CA ALA A 92 3.26 -0.83 -8.66
C ALA A 92 2.92 0.66 -8.71
N VAL A 93 2.70 1.18 -9.92
CA VAL A 93 2.20 2.54 -10.17
C VAL A 93 0.93 2.43 -11.01
N LEU A 94 -0.15 3.06 -10.56
CA LEU A 94 -1.42 3.15 -11.28
C LEU A 94 -1.62 4.58 -11.78
N PHE A 95 -1.53 4.76 -13.10
CA PHE A 95 -1.89 6.01 -13.76
C PHE A 95 -3.36 5.97 -14.13
N PHE A 96 -4.15 6.84 -13.50
CA PHE A 96 -5.55 7.07 -13.89
C PHE A 96 -5.73 8.57 -14.10
N THR A 97 -5.14 9.05 -15.19
CA THR A 97 -4.87 10.46 -15.47
C THR A 97 -4.87 10.72 -16.97
N THR A 98 -4.91 11.99 -17.37
CA THR A 98 -4.73 12.44 -18.74
C THR A 98 -3.68 13.56 -18.82
N GLY A 99 -3.08 13.72 -20.00
CA GLY A 99 -2.15 14.81 -20.30
C GLY A 99 -0.73 14.58 -19.78
N SER A 100 0.09 15.63 -19.87
CA SER A 100 1.48 15.59 -19.44
C SER A 100 1.60 15.84 -17.95
N LEU A 101 2.38 15.01 -17.26
CA LEU A 101 2.62 15.12 -15.82
C LEU A 101 3.89 15.95 -15.54
N PRO A 102 3.90 16.81 -14.51
CA PRO A 102 5.05 17.63 -14.11
C PRO A 102 6.10 16.80 -13.35
N LEU A 103 6.51 15.67 -13.93
CA LEU A 103 7.55 14.81 -13.39
C LEU A 103 8.93 15.37 -13.68
N ARG A 104 9.78 15.43 -12.64
CA ARG A 104 11.19 15.77 -12.81
C ARG A 104 11.91 14.74 -13.70
N PRO A 105 12.96 15.13 -14.46
CA PRO A 105 13.62 14.24 -15.41
C PRO A 105 14.19 12.95 -14.80
N ASP A 106 14.75 13.04 -13.60
CA ASP A 106 15.29 11.92 -12.82
C ASP A 106 14.19 10.90 -12.46
N VAL A 107 13.05 11.38 -11.97
CA VAL A 107 11.88 10.56 -11.63
C VAL A 107 11.28 9.92 -12.87
N ARG A 108 11.17 10.66 -13.97
CA ARG A 108 10.68 10.14 -15.25
C ARG A 108 11.57 8.99 -15.75
N ARG A 109 12.90 9.14 -15.67
CA ARG A 109 13.84 8.07 -16.01
C ARG A 109 13.66 6.86 -15.10
N ALA A 110 13.57 7.09 -13.78
CA ALA A 110 13.35 6.02 -12.81
C ALA A 110 12.03 5.26 -13.06
N LEU A 111 10.97 5.93 -13.53
CA LEU A 111 9.72 5.29 -13.93
C LEU A 111 9.88 4.39 -15.15
N PHE A 112 10.64 4.80 -16.15
CA PHE A 112 10.94 3.93 -17.28
C PHE A 112 11.77 2.72 -16.87
N ASP A 113 12.73 2.90 -15.98
CA ASP A 113 13.52 1.79 -15.45
C ASP A 113 12.69 0.86 -14.55
N PHE A 114 11.70 1.40 -13.84
CA PHE A 114 10.76 0.62 -13.02
C PHE A 114 9.95 -0.39 -13.84
N VAL A 115 9.49 0.00 -15.04
CA VAL A 115 8.66 -0.86 -15.90
C VAL A 115 9.47 -1.92 -16.66
N LYS A 116 10.77 -1.67 -16.89
CA LYS A 116 11.65 -2.62 -17.60
C LYS A 116 12.10 -3.81 -16.74
N ARG A 117 11.88 -3.78 -15.43
CA ARG A 117 12.26 -4.82 -14.48
C ARG A 117 11.19 -5.89 -14.40
#